data_AF-A0A5R9A5Y1-F1
#
_entry.id   AF-A0A5R9A5Y1-F1
#
_cell.length_a   1.000
_cell.length_b   1.000
_cell.length_c   1.000
_cell.angle_alpha   90.00
_cell.angle_beta   90.00
_cell.angle_gamma   90.00
#
_symmetry.space_group_name_H-M   'P 1'
#
loop_
_entity.id
_entity.type
_entity.pdbx_description
1 polymer ?
#
loop_
_entity_poly.entity_id
_entity_poly.type
_entity_poly.pdbx_seq_one_letter_code
_entity_poly.pdbx_strand_id
1 'polypeptide(L)'
;MSIYLNKDSKVIVQGITGGEGTKHTALMLKAGTNIVGGVNARKAGTTVSHKDQAGQDVDLPVFGSVAEAMEKTGADVSVVFVPPKFAKDAAVEAIEAGIGLLVVITEGIPVQDSAEFFNLSLTKTGPDGKPTTRIIGPNCPGIITPGESLAGITPANITNKGPIGLVSKSGTLTYQMMYELRDIGFSTSIGIGGDPVIGTTHIDALEAFEADPDTEAIVMIGEIGGDAEERAAEYIKAHVSKPVVGYVAGFTAPEGKTMGHAGAIVSGSSGTAEAKKEALEAAGVKVGKTPSETAQLLREIYKGGPSAESAPVTAGTATVREKAGALVDKVKSTLKR
;
A
#
# COMPACT_ATOMS: atom_id res chain seq x y z
N MET A 1 -4.85 1.05 -17.88
CA MET A 1 -3.96 2.02 -17.28
C MET A 1 -3.68 1.57 -15.84
N SER A 2 -2.93 2.35 -15.07
CA SER A 2 -2.76 2.14 -13.63
C SER A 2 -3.00 3.48 -12.94
N ILE A 3 -3.21 3.47 -11.62
CA ILE A 3 -3.43 4.71 -10.87
C ILE A 3 -2.17 5.14 -10.13
N TYR A 4 -1.86 6.43 -10.19
CA TYR A 4 -0.79 7.16 -9.47
C TYR A 4 0.67 6.73 -9.70
N LEU A 5 0.96 5.46 -9.99
CA LEU A 5 2.30 4.95 -10.25
C LEU A 5 2.27 4.01 -11.47
N ASN A 6 3.20 4.22 -12.40
CA ASN A 6 3.33 3.39 -13.60
C ASN A 6 4.81 3.24 -14.02
N LYS A 7 5.04 2.52 -15.12
CA LYS A 7 6.39 2.29 -15.68
C LYS A 7 7.17 3.56 -16.08
N ASP A 8 6.48 4.65 -16.37
CA ASP A 8 7.07 5.92 -16.83
C ASP A 8 7.43 6.84 -15.65
N SER A 9 6.92 6.55 -14.46
CA SER A 9 7.24 7.27 -13.22
C SER A 9 8.75 7.23 -12.92
N LYS A 10 9.32 8.38 -12.57
CA LYS A 10 10.73 8.56 -12.21
C LYS A 10 10.84 8.79 -10.72
N VAL A 11 11.39 7.80 -10.02
CA VAL A 11 11.37 7.74 -8.56
C VAL A 11 12.70 8.23 -7.97
N ILE A 12 12.62 9.10 -6.97
CA ILE A 12 13.73 9.41 -6.06
C ILE A 12 13.49 8.84 -4.66
N VAL A 13 14.57 8.48 -3.97
CA VAL A 13 14.49 7.92 -2.61
C VAL A 13 15.06 8.91 -1.59
N GLN A 14 14.22 9.47 -0.73
CA GLN A 14 14.67 10.28 0.40
C GLN A 14 15.18 9.37 1.52
N GLY A 15 16.44 9.54 1.91
CA GLY A 15 17.13 8.61 2.81
C GLY A 15 17.77 7.41 2.12
N ILE A 16 18.07 7.51 0.81
CA ILE A 16 18.62 6.42 -0.02
C ILE A 16 19.87 5.73 0.57
N THR A 17 20.68 6.46 1.32
CA THR A 17 21.93 5.94 1.91
C THR A 17 21.75 5.37 3.33
N GLY A 18 20.52 5.37 3.86
CA GLY A 18 20.18 4.74 5.15
C GLY A 18 19.87 3.26 4.98
N GLY A 19 19.88 2.48 6.07
CA GLY A 19 19.72 1.02 6.01
C GLY A 19 18.48 0.55 5.23
N GLU A 20 17.28 1.03 5.61
CA GLU A 20 16.05 0.68 4.90
C GLU A 20 15.97 1.33 3.52
N GLY A 21 16.42 2.58 3.35
CA GLY A 21 16.47 3.24 2.04
C GLY A 21 17.32 2.49 1.03
N THR A 22 18.53 2.07 1.40
CA THR A 22 19.44 1.27 0.55
C THR A 22 18.83 -0.09 0.22
N LYS A 23 18.27 -0.78 1.23
CA LYS A 23 17.65 -2.10 1.04
C LYS A 23 16.45 -2.03 0.09
N HIS A 24 15.53 -1.09 0.31
CA HIS A 24 14.32 -0.99 -0.50
C HIS A 24 14.56 -0.35 -1.86
N THR A 25 15.57 0.51 -2.02
CA THR A 25 16.05 0.93 -3.35
C THR A 25 16.43 -0.28 -4.20
N ALA A 26 17.21 -1.22 -3.64
CA ALA A 26 17.58 -2.44 -4.34
C ALA A 26 16.37 -3.33 -4.69
N LEU A 27 15.37 -3.40 -3.81
CA LEU A 27 14.16 -4.19 -4.06
C LEU A 27 13.25 -3.54 -5.10
N MET A 28 13.11 -2.21 -5.08
CA MET A 28 12.35 -1.45 -6.07
C MET A 28 13.00 -1.54 -7.46
N LEU A 29 14.32 -1.42 -7.57
CA LEU A 29 15.04 -1.65 -8.83
C LEU A 29 14.82 -3.08 -9.38
N LYS A 30 14.83 -4.09 -8.51
CA LYS A 30 14.52 -5.47 -8.89
C LYS A 30 13.06 -5.66 -9.31
N ALA A 31 12.16 -4.82 -8.84
CA ALA A 31 10.75 -4.81 -9.22
C ALA A 31 10.49 -4.09 -10.57
N GLY A 32 11.52 -3.49 -11.18
CA GLY A 32 11.41 -2.74 -12.44
C GLY A 32 11.18 -1.23 -12.26
N THR A 33 11.20 -0.71 -11.03
CA THR A 33 11.03 0.72 -10.77
C THR A 33 12.17 1.53 -11.39
N ASN A 34 11.83 2.57 -12.15
CA ASN A 34 12.77 3.54 -12.67
C ASN A 34 13.22 4.53 -11.57
N ILE A 35 14.19 4.11 -10.76
CA ILE A 35 14.81 4.98 -9.75
C ILE A 35 15.88 5.83 -10.42
N VAL A 36 15.77 7.16 -10.29
CA VAL A 36 16.66 8.12 -10.95
C VAL A 36 17.66 8.79 -9.99
N GLY A 37 17.58 8.49 -8.70
CA GLY A 37 18.52 8.97 -7.69
C GLY A 37 17.95 8.90 -6.29
N GLY A 38 18.59 9.60 -5.36
CA GLY A 38 18.04 9.79 -4.02
C GLY A 38 18.55 11.05 -3.35
N VAL A 39 18.00 11.34 -2.18
CA VAL A 39 18.28 12.58 -1.44
C VAL A 39 18.91 12.24 -0.10
N ASN A 40 20.06 12.88 0.15
CA ASN A 40 20.69 12.97 1.46
C ASN A 40 21.63 14.17 1.48
N ALA A 41 21.23 15.25 2.15
CA ALA A 41 22.00 16.48 2.25
C ALA A 41 23.46 16.28 2.72
N ARG A 42 23.72 15.31 3.60
CA ARG A 42 25.08 15.05 4.13
C ARG A 42 25.97 14.25 3.19
N LYS A 43 25.40 13.67 2.12
CA LYS A 43 26.09 12.82 1.15
C LYS A 43 25.83 13.30 -0.29
N ALA A 44 25.44 14.55 -0.47
CA ALA A 44 25.22 15.16 -1.77
C ALA A 44 26.48 15.06 -2.65
N GLY A 45 26.30 14.79 -3.94
CA GLY A 45 27.38 14.60 -4.91
C GLY A 45 28.04 13.21 -4.89
N THR A 46 27.60 12.30 -4.01
CA THR A 46 28.04 10.90 -4.02
C THR A 46 27.13 10.04 -4.90
N THR A 47 27.51 8.79 -5.12
CA THR A 47 26.70 7.77 -5.81
C THR A 47 26.46 6.56 -4.89
N VAL A 48 25.33 5.88 -5.11
CA VAL A 48 25.07 4.54 -4.55
C VAL A 48 24.89 3.54 -5.68
N SER A 49 25.54 2.39 -5.57
CA SER A 49 25.50 1.34 -6.60
C SER A 49 24.56 0.21 -6.17
N HIS A 50 23.68 -0.19 -7.07
CA HIS A 50 22.72 -1.29 -6.89
C HIS A 50 22.67 -2.17 -8.13
N LYS A 51 21.84 -3.23 -8.09
CA LYS A 51 21.52 -4.06 -9.25
C LYS A 51 20.07 -3.91 -9.65
N ASP A 52 19.83 -3.77 -10.95
CA ASP A 52 18.48 -3.75 -11.52
C ASP A 52 17.85 -5.14 -11.64
N GLN A 53 16.65 -5.20 -12.21
CA GLN A 53 15.92 -6.44 -12.50
C GLN A 53 16.69 -7.41 -13.41
N ALA A 54 17.54 -6.91 -14.31
CA ALA A 54 18.39 -7.71 -15.19
C ALA A 54 19.73 -8.11 -14.54
N GLY A 55 20.00 -7.67 -13.31
CA GLY A 55 21.25 -7.91 -12.60
C GLY A 55 22.41 -6.98 -13.00
N GLN A 56 22.12 -5.96 -13.82
CA GLN A 56 23.08 -4.96 -14.26
C GLN A 56 23.34 -3.95 -13.15
N ASP A 57 24.57 -3.44 -13.08
CA ASP A 57 24.93 -2.41 -12.11
C ASP A 57 24.29 -1.08 -12.51
N VAL A 58 23.68 -0.41 -11.53
CA VAL A 58 23.08 0.91 -11.66
C VAL A 58 23.67 1.83 -10.60
N ASP A 59 24.29 2.91 -11.05
CA ASP A 59 24.81 3.96 -10.19
C ASP A 59 23.79 5.10 -10.08
N LEU A 60 23.30 5.34 -8.87
CA LEU A 60 22.30 6.36 -8.58
C LEU A 60 22.95 7.57 -7.91
N PRO A 61 22.77 8.80 -8.45
CA PRO A 61 23.28 10.01 -7.83
C PRO A 61 22.53 10.33 -6.53
N VAL A 62 23.27 10.86 -5.56
CA VAL A 62 22.73 11.38 -4.30
C VAL A 62 22.74 12.91 -4.35
N PHE A 63 21.55 13.51 -4.28
CA PHE A 63 21.33 14.95 -4.33
C PHE A 63 21.23 15.55 -2.92
N GLY A 64 21.47 16.87 -2.85
CA GLY A 64 21.34 17.63 -1.61
C GLY A 64 19.90 17.93 -1.25
N SER A 65 19.01 18.05 -2.24
CA SER A 65 17.58 18.30 -2.04
C SER A 65 16.69 17.59 -3.07
N VAL A 66 15.39 17.51 -2.76
CA VAL A 66 14.35 17.04 -3.69
C VAL A 66 14.25 17.93 -4.92
N ALA A 67 14.28 19.26 -4.74
CA ALA A 67 14.23 20.21 -5.85
C ALA A 67 15.40 20.02 -6.84
N GLU A 68 16.62 19.84 -6.33
CA GLU A 68 17.80 19.56 -7.17
C GLU A 68 17.64 18.23 -7.92
N ALA A 69 17.16 17.19 -7.23
CA ALA A 69 16.93 15.88 -7.83
C ALA A 69 15.89 15.97 -8.97
N MET A 70 14.79 16.68 -8.75
CA MET A 70 13.75 16.91 -9.76
C MET A 70 14.30 17.67 -10.97
N GLU A 71 15.03 18.76 -10.76
CA GLU A 71 15.64 19.55 -11.84
C GLU A 71 16.55 18.69 -12.74
N LYS A 72 17.40 17.86 -12.12
CA LYS A 72 18.42 17.08 -12.85
C LYS A 72 17.89 15.81 -13.51
N THR A 73 16.79 15.25 -13.01
CA THR A 73 16.32 13.91 -13.43
C THR A 73 14.91 13.91 -14.02
N GLY A 74 14.13 14.95 -13.73
CA GLY A 74 12.70 14.99 -14.00
C GLY A 74 11.90 14.04 -13.11
N ALA A 75 12.36 13.75 -11.89
CA ALA A 75 11.63 12.92 -10.94
C ALA A 75 10.23 13.49 -10.64
N ASP A 76 9.24 12.62 -10.61
CA ASP A 76 7.84 12.94 -10.33
C ASP A 76 7.27 12.16 -9.13
N VAL A 77 8.03 11.18 -8.61
CA VAL A 77 7.70 10.41 -7.41
C VAL A 77 8.83 10.45 -6.39
N SER A 78 8.50 10.63 -5.11
CA SER A 78 9.44 10.51 -4.00
C SER A 78 8.99 9.46 -2.99
N VAL A 79 9.91 8.58 -2.56
CA VAL A 79 9.65 7.59 -1.50
C VAL A 79 10.53 7.90 -0.28
N VAL A 80 9.90 8.02 0.88
CA VAL A 80 10.54 8.44 2.13
C VAL A 80 10.87 7.25 3.01
N PHE A 81 12.16 7.05 3.29
CA PHE A 81 12.69 6.05 4.22
C PHE A 81 13.49 6.68 5.38
N VAL A 82 13.24 7.95 5.69
CA VAL A 82 13.93 8.63 6.79
C VAL A 82 13.27 8.29 8.14
N PRO A 83 14.02 8.27 9.25
CA PRO A 83 13.47 8.06 10.59
C PRO A 83 12.35 9.04 10.96
N PRO A 84 11.45 8.71 11.91
CA PRO A 84 10.26 9.53 12.22
C PRO A 84 10.59 10.98 12.58
N LYS A 85 11.69 11.18 13.33
CA LYS A 85 12.21 12.50 13.71
C LYS A 85 12.50 13.43 12.52
N PHE A 86 12.74 12.88 11.34
CA PHE A 86 13.10 13.63 10.13
C PHE A 86 12.02 13.56 9.04
N ALA A 87 10.94 12.80 9.28
CA ALA A 87 9.95 12.51 8.24
C ALA A 87 9.12 13.73 7.85
N LYS A 88 8.81 14.62 8.79
CA LYS A 88 8.16 15.90 8.51
C LYS A 88 8.98 16.76 7.56
N ASP A 89 10.24 17.01 7.89
CA ASP A 89 11.11 17.87 7.09
C ASP A 89 11.26 17.31 5.66
N ALA A 90 11.43 15.99 5.53
CA ALA A 90 11.47 15.31 4.23
C ALA A 90 10.16 15.42 3.43
N ALA A 91 9.00 15.35 4.12
CA ALA A 91 7.71 15.52 3.47
C ALA A 91 7.48 16.97 3.02
N VAL A 92 7.77 17.94 3.89
CA VAL A 92 7.69 19.38 3.60
C VAL A 92 8.58 19.73 2.41
N GLU A 93 9.83 19.27 2.40
CA GLU A 93 10.77 19.50 1.30
C GLU A 93 10.21 19.02 -0.04
N ALA A 94 9.63 17.82 -0.07
CA ALA A 94 9.06 17.26 -1.29
C ALA A 94 7.79 17.99 -1.77
N ILE A 95 6.94 18.42 -0.84
CA ILE A 95 5.74 19.22 -1.13
C ILE A 95 6.12 20.60 -1.66
N GLU A 96 7.12 21.26 -1.05
CA GLU A 96 7.60 22.57 -1.50
C GLU A 96 8.28 22.52 -2.86
N ALA A 97 9.00 21.42 -3.15
CA ALA A 97 9.55 21.16 -4.48
C ALA A 97 8.48 20.85 -5.54
N GLY A 98 7.25 20.55 -5.12
CA GLY A 98 6.13 20.23 -6.01
C GLY A 98 6.24 18.85 -6.66
N ILE A 99 6.75 17.85 -5.92
CA ILE A 99 6.75 16.46 -6.39
C ILE A 99 5.31 16.01 -6.65
N GLY A 100 5.05 15.24 -7.71
CA GLY A 100 3.69 14.80 -8.05
C GLY A 100 3.11 13.80 -7.05
N LEU A 101 3.92 12.79 -6.68
CA LEU A 101 3.55 11.77 -5.69
C LEU A 101 4.62 11.64 -4.60
N LEU A 102 4.20 11.71 -3.34
CA LEU A 102 5.02 11.49 -2.16
C LEU A 102 4.52 10.26 -1.40
N VAL A 103 5.36 9.23 -1.28
CA VAL A 103 5.05 8.01 -0.52
C VAL A 103 5.84 8.00 0.78
N VAL A 104 5.13 8.09 1.91
CA VAL A 104 5.74 8.16 3.24
C VAL A 104 5.61 6.80 3.92
N ILE A 105 6.70 6.03 3.93
CA ILE A 105 6.73 4.67 4.51
C ILE A 105 6.80 4.72 6.03
N THR A 106 7.50 5.72 6.56
CA THR A 106 7.85 5.84 7.98
C THR A 106 6.64 5.75 8.90
N GLU A 107 6.72 4.85 9.88
CA GLU A 107 5.77 4.69 10.99
C GLU A 107 6.25 5.44 12.24
N GLY A 108 5.33 5.87 13.11
CA GLY A 108 5.66 6.49 14.40
C GLY A 108 5.96 8.00 14.30
N ILE A 109 5.47 8.64 13.24
CA ILE A 109 5.51 10.09 13.09
C ILE A 109 4.49 10.70 14.09
N PRO A 110 4.83 11.78 14.82
CA PRO A 110 3.86 12.49 15.64
C PRO A 110 2.65 12.94 14.80
N VAL A 111 1.43 12.73 15.31
CA VAL A 111 0.19 13.09 14.58
C VAL A 111 0.14 14.58 14.20
N GLN A 112 0.69 15.45 15.04
CA GLN A 112 0.82 16.87 14.71
C GLN A 112 1.69 17.09 13.47
N ASP A 113 2.81 16.37 13.35
CA ASP A 113 3.72 16.51 12.23
C ASP A 113 3.08 16.04 10.92
N SER A 114 2.31 14.94 10.95
CA SER A 114 1.54 14.50 9.78
C SER A 114 0.39 15.41 9.42
N ALA A 115 -0.31 15.97 10.40
CA ALA A 115 -1.30 17.01 10.15
C ALA A 115 -0.70 18.27 9.53
N GLU A 116 0.49 18.69 9.96
CA GLU A 116 1.15 19.88 9.42
C GLU A 116 1.58 19.69 7.96
N PHE A 117 2.25 18.59 7.60
CA PHE A 117 2.63 18.38 6.19
C PHE A 117 1.42 18.09 5.30
N PHE A 118 0.37 17.43 5.81
CA PHE A 118 -0.86 17.24 5.06
C PHE A 118 -1.56 18.57 4.79
N ASN A 119 -1.69 19.44 5.79
CA ASN A 119 -2.25 20.78 5.59
C ASN A 119 -1.41 21.59 4.59
N LEU A 120 -0.08 21.51 4.65
CA LEU A 120 0.79 22.18 3.69
C LEU A 120 0.49 21.74 2.25
N SER A 121 0.32 20.43 1.99
CA SER A 121 0.03 19.95 0.63
C SER A 121 -1.28 20.51 0.08
N LEU A 122 -2.30 20.69 0.93
CA LEU A 122 -3.57 21.31 0.55
C LEU A 122 -3.44 22.79 0.16
N THR A 123 -2.42 23.50 0.65
CA THR A 123 -2.16 24.90 0.28
C THR A 123 -1.38 25.07 -1.03
N LYS A 124 -0.74 24.00 -1.51
CA LYS A 124 0.07 24.00 -2.73
C LYS A 124 -0.75 23.39 -3.86
N THR A 125 -1.41 24.24 -4.65
CA THR A 125 -2.32 23.77 -5.71
C THR A 125 -1.83 24.10 -7.11
N GLY A 126 -2.18 23.24 -8.06
CA GLY A 126 -1.97 23.45 -9.48
C GLY A 126 -3.04 24.34 -10.11
N PRO A 127 -2.95 24.61 -11.43
CA PRO A 127 -3.93 25.42 -12.16
C PRO A 127 -5.37 24.88 -12.12
N ASP A 128 -5.53 23.58 -11.87
CA ASP A 128 -6.82 22.88 -11.75
C ASP A 128 -7.40 22.97 -10.32
N GLY A 129 -6.72 23.68 -9.41
CA GLY A 129 -7.12 23.83 -8.02
C GLY A 129 -6.86 22.60 -7.15
N LYS A 130 -6.23 21.54 -7.67
CA LYS A 130 -5.89 20.33 -6.92
C LYS A 130 -4.50 20.45 -6.29
N PRO A 131 -4.24 19.76 -5.16
CA PRO A 131 -2.90 19.70 -4.59
C PRO A 131 -1.88 19.25 -5.64
N THR A 132 -0.74 19.95 -5.73
CA THR A 132 0.37 19.58 -6.63
C THR A 132 1.01 18.26 -6.22
N THR A 133 1.00 17.96 -4.93
CA THR A 133 1.58 16.75 -4.35
C THR A 133 0.51 15.87 -3.73
N ARG A 134 0.32 14.66 -4.30
CA ARG A 134 -0.45 13.59 -3.65
C ARG A 134 0.43 12.89 -2.62
N ILE A 135 -0.12 12.60 -1.44
CA ILE A 135 0.57 11.88 -0.38
C ILE A 135 -0.04 10.48 -0.21
N ILE A 136 0.77 9.43 -0.12
CA ILE A 136 0.38 8.09 0.33
C ILE A 136 1.11 7.81 1.65
N GLY A 137 0.38 7.32 2.66
CA GLY A 137 0.89 7.21 4.03
C GLY A 137 0.58 8.46 4.89
N PRO A 138 1.27 8.63 6.03
CA PRO A 138 2.41 7.85 6.52
C PRO A 138 2.06 6.44 7.02
N ASN A 139 3.03 5.72 7.59
CA ASN A 139 2.84 4.38 8.15
C ASN A 139 2.18 3.42 7.15
N CYS A 140 2.79 3.28 5.97
CA CYS A 140 2.21 2.53 4.87
C CYS A 140 3.23 1.64 4.16
N PRO A 141 2.79 0.57 3.48
CA PRO A 141 3.67 -0.23 2.63
C PRO A 141 4.02 0.47 1.30
N GLY A 142 3.33 1.56 0.97
CA GLY A 142 3.44 2.28 -0.29
C GLY A 142 2.46 1.80 -1.36
N ILE A 143 2.86 1.93 -2.62
CA ILE A 143 2.05 1.63 -3.81
C ILE A 143 2.82 0.77 -4.79
N ILE A 144 2.14 -0.18 -5.42
CA ILE A 144 2.69 -1.05 -6.45
C ILE A 144 1.71 -1.19 -7.62
N THR A 145 2.24 -1.06 -8.83
CA THR A 145 1.60 -1.48 -10.09
C THR A 145 2.38 -2.71 -10.56
N PRO A 146 1.88 -3.94 -10.30
CA PRO A 146 2.65 -5.16 -10.52
C PRO A 146 3.20 -5.27 -11.94
N GLY A 147 4.48 -5.60 -12.05
CA GLY A 147 5.18 -5.71 -13.34
C GLY A 147 5.57 -4.37 -13.97
N GLU A 148 5.23 -3.23 -13.37
CA GLU A 148 5.59 -1.91 -13.88
C GLU A 148 6.46 -1.11 -12.91
N SER A 149 5.98 -0.91 -11.68
CA SER A 149 6.68 -0.03 -10.73
C SER A 149 6.23 -0.29 -9.29
N LEU A 150 7.17 -0.13 -8.36
CA LEU A 150 6.98 -0.20 -6.91
C LEU A 150 7.58 1.05 -6.27
N ALA A 151 6.79 1.74 -5.46
CA ALA A 151 7.22 2.81 -4.58
C ALA A 151 6.88 2.42 -3.13
N GLY A 152 7.80 1.73 -2.45
CA GLY A 152 7.62 1.29 -1.07
C GLY A 152 8.23 -0.07 -0.75
N ILE A 153 7.56 -0.82 0.13
CA ILE A 153 8.06 -2.06 0.74
C ILE A 153 7.25 -3.31 0.41
N THR A 154 6.18 -3.18 -0.40
CA THR A 154 5.37 -4.32 -0.85
C THR A 154 6.22 -5.33 -1.63
N PRO A 155 6.18 -6.62 -1.29
CA PRO A 155 6.91 -7.65 -2.04
C PRO A 155 6.41 -7.75 -3.49
N ALA A 156 7.25 -7.41 -4.47
CA ALA A 156 6.83 -7.34 -5.87
C ALA A 156 6.61 -8.71 -6.55
N ASN A 157 7.07 -9.81 -5.94
CA ASN A 157 7.06 -11.15 -6.53
C ASN A 157 5.90 -12.04 -6.06
N ILE A 158 4.89 -11.48 -5.39
CA ILE A 158 3.76 -12.26 -4.83
C ILE A 158 2.55 -12.34 -5.77
N THR A 159 2.46 -11.44 -6.74
CA THR A 159 1.33 -11.34 -7.69
C THR A 159 1.79 -10.79 -9.04
N ASN A 160 0.93 -10.90 -10.04
CA ASN A 160 1.17 -10.37 -11.39
C ASN A 160 0.21 -9.21 -11.69
N LYS A 161 0.43 -8.56 -12.84
CA LYS A 161 -0.51 -7.58 -13.37
C LYS A 161 -1.86 -8.25 -13.64
N GLY A 162 -2.94 -7.56 -13.32
CA GLY A 162 -4.31 -8.01 -13.55
C GLY A 162 -5.33 -6.89 -13.36
N PRO A 163 -6.61 -7.21 -13.25
CA PRO A 163 -7.69 -6.23 -13.28
C PRO A 163 -8.21 -5.78 -11.91
N ILE A 164 -7.57 -6.22 -10.81
CA ILE A 164 -8.05 -5.91 -9.46
C ILE A 164 -7.35 -4.67 -8.91
N GLY A 165 -8.14 -3.65 -8.54
CA GLY A 165 -7.67 -2.55 -7.70
C GLY A 165 -7.70 -2.94 -6.22
N LEU A 166 -6.68 -2.56 -5.45
CA LEU A 166 -6.63 -2.83 -4.01
C LEU A 166 -6.27 -1.56 -3.23
N VAL A 167 -7.09 -1.21 -2.24
CA VAL A 167 -6.79 -0.17 -1.25
C VAL A 167 -6.87 -0.73 0.16
N SER A 168 -5.87 -0.45 0.99
CA SER A 168 -5.76 -1.02 2.34
C SER A 168 -5.11 -0.06 3.33
N LYS A 169 -5.59 -0.02 4.57
CA LYS A 169 -4.85 0.62 5.68
C LYS A 169 -3.65 -0.20 6.16
N SER A 170 -3.67 -1.52 5.97
CA SER A 170 -2.67 -2.44 6.53
C SER A 170 -1.71 -3.00 5.50
N GLY A 171 -0.40 -2.97 5.81
CA GLY A 171 0.66 -3.53 4.95
C GLY A 171 0.52 -5.04 4.72
N THR A 172 0.62 -5.84 5.77
CA THR A 172 0.62 -7.32 5.63
C THR A 172 -0.69 -7.88 5.10
N LEU A 173 -1.83 -7.27 5.42
CA LEU A 173 -3.11 -7.65 4.82
C LEU A 173 -3.19 -7.30 3.33
N THR A 174 -2.53 -6.23 2.89
CA THR A 174 -2.34 -5.94 1.44
C THR A 174 -1.62 -7.11 0.79
N TYR A 175 -0.50 -7.57 1.36
CA TYR A 175 0.29 -8.66 0.77
C TYR A 175 -0.48 -9.98 0.77
N GLN A 176 -1.22 -10.24 1.85
CA GLN A 176 -2.06 -11.42 1.95
C GLN A 176 -3.12 -11.41 0.85
N MET A 177 -3.83 -10.30 0.66
CA MET A 177 -4.83 -10.21 -0.41
C MET A 177 -4.22 -10.34 -1.80
N MET A 178 -3.05 -9.72 -2.01
CA MET A 178 -2.28 -9.87 -3.24
C MET A 178 -1.92 -11.33 -3.53
N TYR A 179 -1.53 -12.07 -2.50
CA TYR A 179 -1.22 -13.50 -2.59
C TYR A 179 -2.48 -14.35 -2.82
N GLU A 180 -3.58 -14.06 -2.11
CA GLU A 180 -4.84 -14.79 -2.17
C GLU A 180 -5.50 -14.68 -3.55
N LEU A 181 -5.27 -13.60 -4.30
CA LEU A 181 -5.86 -13.33 -5.62
C LEU A 181 -4.83 -13.31 -6.75
N ARG A 182 -3.66 -13.93 -6.55
CA ARG A 182 -2.56 -13.92 -7.53
C ARG A 182 -2.86 -14.64 -8.85
N ASP A 183 -3.88 -15.48 -8.86
CA ASP A 183 -4.43 -16.15 -10.05
C ASP A 183 -5.13 -15.16 -10.99
N ILE A 184 -5.62 -14.03 -10.47
CA ILE A 184 -6.25 -12.96 -11.26
C ILE A 184 -5.28 -11.79 -11.46
N GLY A 185 -4.56 -11.39 -10.41
CA GLY A 185 -3.60 -10.28 -10.46
C GLY A 185 -4.23 -8.91 -10.21
N PHE A 186 -3.39 -7.88 -10.12
CA PHE A 186 -3.80 -6.52 -9.70
C PHE A 186 -3.39 -5.45 -10.69
N SER A 187 -4.23 -4.43 -10.85
CA SER A 187 -3.94 -3.24 -11.66
C SER A 187 -2.97 -2.36 -10.88
N THR A 188 -3.40 -1.94 -9.68
CA THR A 188 -2.59 -1.23 -8.70
C THR A 188 -3.03 -1.64 -7.28
N SER A 189 -2.08 -1.77 -6.36
CA SER A 189 -2.32 -1.99 -4.94
C SER A 189 -1.72 -0.85 -4.12
N ILE A 190 -2.54 -0.22 -3.27
CA ILE A 190 -2.19 0.94 -2.45
C ILE A 190 -2.39 0.59 -0.98
N GLY A 191 -1.32 0.69 -0.20
CA GLY A 191 -1.44 0.83 1.23
C GLY A 191 -1.51 2.32 1.60
N ILE A 192 -2.66 2.79 2.08
CA ILE A 192 -2.89 4.22 2.39
C ILE A 192 -2.34 4.64 3.75
N GLY A 193 -2.14 3.67 4.66
CA GLY A 193 -1.50 3.85 5.95
C GLY A 193 -2.44 3.67 7.15
N GLY A 194 -1.84 3.34 8.30
CA GLY A 194 -2.54 3.07 9.56
C GLY A 194 -2.59 4.25 10.55
N ASP A 195 -2.05 5.40 10.17
CA ASP A 195 -2.02 6.58 11.04
C ASP A 195 -3.37 7.34 11.05
N PRO A 196 -3.70 8.10 12.10
CA PRO A 196 -4.96 8.87 12.16
C PRO A 196 -5.09 9.97 11.10
N VAL A 197 -3.96 10.51 10.64
CA VAL A 197 -3.90 11.53 9.58
C VAL A 197 -3.02 11.00 8.45
N ILE A 198 -3.66 10.73 7.32
CA ILE A 198 -3.04 10.21 6.09
C ILE A 198 -3.34 11.13 4.92
N GLY A 199 -2.60 10.97 3.83
CA GLY A 199 -2.82 11.71 2.58
C GLY A 199 -3.99 11.18 1.76
N THR A 200 -3.76 10.08 1.04
CA THR A 200 -4.74 9.42 0.16
C THR A 200 -5.67 8.55 1.01
N THR A 201 -6.98 8.71 0.84
CA THR A 201 -8.00 7.96 1.57
C THR A 201 -8.55 6.78 0.78
N HIS A 202 -9.44 5.98 1.39
CA HIS A 202 -10.22 4.98 0.66
C HIS A 202 -11.02 5.59 -0.48
N ILE A 203 -11.65 6.76 -0.26
CA ILE A 203 -12.46 7.44 -1.28
C ILE A 203 -11.59 7.89 -2.45
N ASP A 204 -10.42 8.47 -2.20
CA ASP A 204 -9.47 8.86 -3.27
C ASP A 204 -9.04 7.67 -4.13
N ALA A 205 -8.82 6.51 -3.51
CA ALA A 205 -8.46 5.30 -4.24
C ALA A 205 -9.65 4.73 -5.02
N LEU A 206 -10.85 4.72 -4.43
CA LEU A 206 -12.08 4.27 -5.09
C LEU A 206 -12.41 5.13 -6.31
N GLU A 207 -12.31 6.46 -6.20
CA GLU A 207 -12.50 7.39 -7.32
C GLU A 207 -11.52 7.08 -8.47
N ALA A 208 -10.23 6.90 -8.15
CA ALA A 208 -9.23 6.61 -9.16
C ALA A 208 -9.41 5.22 -9.79
N PHE A 209 -9.77 4.21 -9.00
CA PHE A 209 -10.06 2.88 -9.51
C PHE A 209 -11.33 2.85 -10.35
N GLU A 210 -12.37 3.61 -10.02
CA GLU A 210 -13.55 3.77 -10.87
C GLU A 210 -13.17 4.36 -12.23
N ALA A 211 -12.29 5.38 -12.25
CA ALA A 211 -11.83 6.03 -13.47
C ALA A 211 -10.85 5.18 -14.31
N ASP A 212 -10.16 4.20 -13.73
CA ASP A 212 -9.14 3.40 -14.44
C ASP A 212 -9.77 2.25 -15.27
N PRO A 213 -9.69 2.27 -16.60
CA PRO A 213 -10.31 1.23 -17.44
C PRO A 213 -9.70 -0.17 -17.29
N ASP A 214 -8.49 -0.33 -16.75
CA ASP A 214 -7.91 -1.66 -16.51
C ASP A 214 -8.33 -2.24 -15.15
N THR A 215 -8.93 -1.42 -14.28
CA THR A 215 -9.51 -1.91 -13.03
C THR A 215 -10.95 -2.33 -13.29
N GLU A 216 -11.26 -3.60 -13.07
CA GLU A 216 -12.60 -4.19 -13.27
C GLU A 216 -13.29 -4.59 -11.96
N ALA A 217 -12.52 -4.75 -10.87
CA ALA A 217 -13.05 -5.01 -9.54
C ALA A 217 -12.12 -4.41 -8.47
N ILE A 218 -12.68 -4.07 -7.31
CA ILE A 218 -11.95 -3.40 -6.24
C ILE A 218 -12.03 -4.21 -4.94
N VAL A 219 -10.90 -4.39 -4.29
CA VAL A 219 -10.82 -4.86 -2.90
C VAL A 219 -10.52 -3.67 -2.00
N MET A 220 -11.37 -3.48 -0.99
CA MET A 220 -11.19 -2.48 0.05
C MET A 220 -10.91 -3.15 1.40
N ILE A 221 -9.76 -2.86 1.99
CA ILE A 221 -9.39 -3.34 3.32
C ILE A 221 -9.38 -2.16 4.30
N GLY A 222 -10.26 -2.23 5.29
CA GLY A 222 -10.33 -1.32 6.42
C GLY A 222 -9.88 -1.97 7.72
N GLU A 223 -9.97 -1.19 8.78
CA GLU A 223 -9.73 -1.63 10.16
C GLU A 223 -10.62 -0.85 11.12
N ILE A 224 -10.66 -1.24 12.39
CA ILE A 224 -11.30 -0.47 13.46
C ILE A 224 -10.75 0.98 13.57
N GLY A 225 -11.55 1.87 14.13
CA GLY A 225 -11.17 3.26 14.42
C GLY A 225 -11.51 4.26 13.32
N GLY A 226 -12.05 5.42 13.72
CA GLY A 226 -12.62 6.40 12.80
C GLY A 226 -13.84 5.88 12.02
N ASP A 227 -14.28 6.67 11.04
CA ASP A 227 -15.50 6.46 10.24
C ASP A 227 -15.22 6.37 8.72
N ALA A 228 -13.96 6.12 8.34
CA ALA A 228 -13.51 6.22 6.95
C ALA A 228 -14.21 5.19 6.04
N GLU A 229 -14.41 3.99 6.55
CA GLU A 229 -15.07 2.89 5.85
C GLU A 229 -16.57 3.14 5.69
N GLU A 230 -17.23 3.75 6.67
CA GLU A 230 -18.63 4.17 6.58
C GLU A 230 -18.82 5.26 5.52
N ARG A 231 -17.94 6.28 5.51
CA ARG A 231 -17.95 7.32 4.46
C ARG A 231 -17.63 6.75 3.08
N ALA A 232 -16.73 5.78 3.00
CA ALA A 232 -16.45 5.08 1.75
C ALA A 232 -17.67 4.27 1.27
N ALA A 233 -18.45 3.67 2.17
CA ALA A 233 -19.69 2.99 1.82
C ALA A 233 -20.71 3.95 1.17
N GLU A 234 -20.89 5.15 1.75
CA GLU A 234 -21.74 6.20 1.15
C GLU A 234 -21.24 6.61 -0.24
N TYR A 235 -19.92 6.79 -0.39
CA TYR A 235 -19.32 7.13 -1.67
C TYR A 235 -19.50 6.02 -2.72
N ILE A 236 -19.28 4.75 -2.35
CA ILE A 236 -19.47 3.59 -3.22
C ILE A 236 -20.88 3.58 -3.78
N LYS A 237 -21.88 3.72 -2.90
CA LYS A 237 -23.30 3.73 -3.30
C LYS A 237 -23.64 4.84 -4.29
N ALA A 238 -22.98 5.99 -4.20
CA ALA A 238 -23.27 7.16 -5.02
C ALA A 238 -22.44 7.23 -6.32
N HIS A 239 -21.22 6.68 -6.34
CA HIS A 239 -20.22 7.01 -7.35
C HIS A 239 -19.45 5.83 -7.93
N VAL A 240 -19.48 4.65 -7.30
CA VAL A 240 -18.69 3.50 -7.78
C VAL A 240 -19.60 2.48 -8.44
N SER A 241 -19.36 2.24 -9.73
CA SER A 241 -20.14 1.27 -10.51
C SER A 241 -19.47 -0.10 -10.57
N LYS A 242 -18.15 -0.14 -10.36
CA LYS A 242 -17.37 -1.37 -10.35
C LYS A 242 -17.67 -2.23 -9.11
N PRO A 243 -17.64 -3.57 -9.24
CA PRO A 243 -17.82 -4.46 -8.10
C PRO A 243 -16.76 -4.24 -7.02
N VAL A 244 -17.20 -4.09 -5.77
CA VAL A 244 -16.34 -3.92 -4.59
C VAL A 244 -16.56 -5.06 -3.60
N VAL A 245 -15.48 -5.60 -3.04
CA VAL A 245 -15.52 -6.44 -1.83
C VAL A 245 -14.75 -5.79 -0.68
N GLY A 246 -15.18 -6.05 0.54
CA GLY A 246 -14.62 -5.48 1.75
C GLY A 246 -14.01 -6.51 2.69
N TYR A 247 -12.99 -6.10 3.42
CA TYR A 247 -12.55 -6.75 4.67
C TYR A 247 -12.33 -5.67 5.73
N VAL A 248 -12.81 -5.88 6.95
CA VAL A 248 -12.55 -4.98 8.08
C VAL A 248 -11.82 -5.75 9.17
N ALA A 249 -10.58 -5.36 9.47
CA ALA A 249 -9.82 -5.98 10.54
C ALA A 249 -10.34 -5.52 11.92
N GLY A 250 -10.29 -6.41 12.93
CA GLY A 250 -10.54 -6.06 14.33
C GLY A 250 -11.91 -6.47 14.90
N PHE A 251 -12.61 -7.45 14.32
CA PHE A 251 -13.88 -7.98 14.87
C PHE A 251 -13.81 -8.47 16.32
N THR A 252 -12.63 -8.85 16.80
CA THR A 252 -12.40 -9.31 18.19
C THR A 252 -11.64 -8.29 19.04
N ALA A 253 -11.50 -7.04 18.57
CA ALA A 253 -10.76 -6.02 19.28
C ALA A 253 -11.53 -5.56 20.53
N PRO A 254 -10.88 -5.49 21.70
CA PRO A 254 -11.49 -4.92 22.90
C PRO A 254 -11.64 -3.40 22.78
N GLU A 255 -12.68 -2.85 23.39
CA GLU A 255 -12.92 -1.40 23.42
C GLU A 255 -11.80 -0.64 24.14
N GLY A 256 -11.49 0.58 23.67
CA GLY A 256 -10.54 1.48 24.32
C GLY A 256 -9.07 1.07 24.24
N LYS A 257 -8.72 0.06 23.43
CA LYS A 257 -7.33 -0.34 23.18
C LYS A 257 -6.90 -0.03 21.76
N THR A 258 -5.72 0.55 21.62
CA THR A 258 -5.01 0.69 20.35
C THR A 258 -4.45 -0.66 19.91
N MET A 259 -4.72 -1.06 18.67
CA MET A 259 -4.31 -2.34 18.11
C MET A 259 -3.18 -2.16 17.08
N GLY A 260 -1.94 -2.03 17.56
CA GLY A 260 -0.76 -1.89 16.70
C GLY A 260 -0.69 -0.52 16.01
N HIS A 261 -1.48 -0.32 14.94
CA HIS A 261 -1.58 0.96 14.25
C HIS A 261 -2.14 2.05 15.17
N ALA A 262 -1.63 3.27 15.04
CA ALA A 262 -2.06 4.40 15.85
C ALA A 262 -3.54 4.78 15.62
N GLY A 263 -4.06 4.58 14.41
CA GLY A 263 -5.47 4.80 14.06
C GLY A 263 -6.43 3.69 14.52
N ALA A 264 -5.92 2.50 14.87
CA ALA A 264 -6.72 1.33 15.21
C ALA A 264 -7.21 1.35 16.67
N ILE A 265 -8.02 2.34 17.03
CA ILE A 265 -8.64 2.47 18.35
C ILE A 265 -10.16 2.58 18.24
N VAL A 266 -10.89 1.74 18.99
CA VAL A 266 -12.35 1.84 19.11
C VAL A 266 -12.68 2.87 20.18
N SER A 267 -13.45 3.90 19.80
CA SER A 267 -13.91 4.96 20.70
C SER A 267 -15.44 4.94 20.83
N GLY A 268 -15.92 4.39 21.96
CA GLY A 268 -17.35 4.22 22.23
C GLY A 268 -18.01 3.27 21.24
N SER A 269 -19.23 3.62 20.80
CA SER A 269 -20.00 2.82 19.83
C SER A 269 -19.64 3.06 18.36
N SER A 270 -18.71 3.98 18.06
CA SER A 270 -18.27 4.32 16.70
C SER A 270 -16.92 3.68 16.36
N GLY A 271 -16.70 3.34 15.10
CA GLY A 271 -15.44 2.77 14.63
C GLY A 271 -15.24 1.28 14.95
N THR A 272 -16.30 0.55 15.30
CA THR A 272 -16.25 -0.90 15.46
C THR A 272 -16.20 -1.60 14.09
N ALA A 273 -15.59 -2.78 14.02
CA ALA A 273 -15.54 -3.54 12.77
C ALA A 273 -16.94 -3.97 12.28
N GLU A 274 -17.87 -4.25 13.22
CA GLU A 274 -19.25 -4.63 12.86
C GLU A 274 -20.02 -3.45 12.26
N ALA A 275 -19.94 -2.25 12.87
CA ALA A 275 -20.62 -1.07 12.32
C ALA A 275 -20.13 -0.73 10.89
N LYS A 276 -18.81 -0.85 10.66
CA LYS A 276 -18.19 -0.67 9.34
C LYS A 276 -18.67 -1.70 8.34
N LYS A 277 -18.75 -2.96 8.76
CA LYS A 277 -19.28 -4.05 7.94
C LYS A 277 -20.75 -3.79 7.56
N GLU A 278 -21.59 -3.42 8.52
CA GLU A 278 -23.00 -3.10 8.28
C GLU A 278 -23.17 -1.95 7.27
N ALA A 279 -22.36 -0.88 7.41
CA ALA A 279 -22.38 0.25 6.48
C ALA A 279 -21.99 -0.17 5.05
N LEU A 280 -20.90 -0.94 4.91
CA LEU A 280 -20.44 -1.46 3.61
C LEU A 280 -21.46 -2.40 2.97
N GLU A 281 -22.04 -3.33 3.74
CA GLU A 281 -23.08 -4.25 3.24
C GLU A 281 -24.35 -3.48 2.80
N ALA A 282 -24.73 -2.42 3.51
CA ALA A 282 -25.83 -1.53 3.11
C ALA A 282 -25.56 -0.74 1.81
N ALA A 283 -24.29 -0.60 1.43
CA ALA A 283 -23.86 -0.04 0.13
C ALA A 283 -23.73 -1.11 -0.98
N GLY A 284 -24.03 -2.38 -0.69
CA GLY A 284 -23.94 -3.48 -1.65
C GLY A 284 -22.55 -4.13 -1.73
N VAL A 285 -21.62 -3.79 -0.83
CA VAL A 285 -20.30 -4.40 -0.74
C VAL A 285 -20.41 -5.72 0.01
N LYS A 286 -19.92 -6.83 -0.58
CA LYS A 286 -19.78 -8.09 0.17
C LYS A 286 -18.58 -8.00 1.10
N VAL A 287 -18.78 -8.18 2.41
CA VAL A 287 -17.70 -8.08 3.41
C VAL A 287 -17.35 -9.46 3.98
N GLY A 288 -16.11 -9.91 3.77
CA GLY A 288 -15.63 -11.18 4.33
C GLY A 288 -15.27 -11.06 5.81
N LYS A 289 -15.40 -12.16 6.56
CA LYS A 289 -14.92 -12.25 7.97
C LYS A 289 -13.44 -12.58 8.05
N THR A 290 -12.87 -13.11 6.97
CA THR A 290 -11.44 -13.40 6.83
C THR A 290 -10.91 -12.89 5.49
N PRO A 291 -9.58 -12.68 5.35
CA PRO A 291 -8.99 -12.34 4.05
C PRO A 291 -9.28 -13.40 2.97
N SER A 292 -9.20 -14.69 3.31
CA SER A 292 -9.46 -15.78 2.35
C SER A 292 -10.93 -15.82 1.91
N GLU A 293 -11.87 -15.58 2.83
CA GLU A 293 -13.29 -15.44 2.48
C GLU A 293 -13.52 -14.22 1.58
N THR A 294 -12.89 -13.08 1.88
CA THR A 294 -12.97 -11.87 1.04
C THR A 294 -12.49 -12.14 -0.39
N ALA A 295 -11.39 -12.89 -0.54
CA ALA A 295 -10.89 -13.31 -1.85
C ALA A 295 -11.84 -14.28 -2.57
N GLN A 296 -12.60 -15.12 -1.86
CA GLN A 296 -13.65 -15.96 -2.46
C GLN A 296 -14.82 -15.11 -2.95
N LEU A 297 -15.28 -14.15 -2.13
CA LEU A 297 -16.35 -13.22 -2.51
C LEU A 297 -15.99 -12.43 -3.77
N LEU A 298 -14.73 -12.01 -3.93
CA LEU A 298 -14.28 -11.35 -5.16
C LEU A 298 -14.42 -12.29 -6.37
N ARG A 299 -13.95 -13.54 -6.26
CA ARG A 299 -14.04 -14.52 -7.35
C ARG A 299 -15.48 -14.80 -7.78
N GLU A 300 -16.43 -14.77 -6.84
CA GLU A 300 -17.85 -14.95 -7.16
C GLU A 300 -18.44 -13.80 -7.98
N ILE A 301 -17.99 -12.56 -7.75
CA ILE A 301 -18.54 -11.37 -8.42
C ILE A 301 -17.72 -10.97 -9.66
N TYR A 302 -16.44 -11.37 -9.70
CA TYR A 302 -15.55 -11.10 -10.82
C TYR A 302 -15.75 -12.13 -11.93
N LYS A 303 -16.54 -11.74 -12.95
CA LYS A 303 -16.91 -12.61 -14.08
C LYS A 303 -15.83 -12.74 -15.18
N GLY A 304 -14.64 -12.17 -14.98
CA GLY A 304 -13.55 -12.13 -15.97
C GLY A 304 -12.44 -13.18 -15.77
N GLY A 305 -12.50 -14.02 -14.73
CA GLY A 305 -11.55 -15.14 -14.53
C GLY A 305 -11.85 -16.34 -15.42
N PRO A 306 -10.86 -17.22 -15.72
CA PRO A 306 -11.07 -18.34 -16.61
C PRO A 306 -12.23 -19.21 -16.10
N SER A 307 -13.07 -19.70 -17.01
CA SER A 307 -14.15 -20.62 -16.68
C SER A 307 -13.68 -21.68 -15.69
N ALA A 308 -14.52 -22.08 -14.74
CA ALA A 308 -14.24 -23.03 -13.66
C ALA A 308 -13.61 -24.39 -14.08
N GLU A 309 -13.43 -24.63 -15.38
CA GLU A 309 -12.69 -25.75 -15.97
C GLU A 309 -11.15 -25.63 -15.96
N SER A 310 -10.55 -24.48 -15.61
CA SER A 310 -9.08 -24.34 -15.57
C SER A 310 -8.46 -24.37 -14.16
N ALA A 311 -9.23 -24.66 -13.11
CA ALA A 311 -8.65 -24.94 -11.81
C ALA A 311 -7.85 -26.25 -11.88
N PRO A 312 -6.57 -26.30 -11.42
CA PRO A 312 -5.95 -27.58 -11.14
C PRO A 312 -6.80 -28.26 -10.07
N VAL A 313 -7.46 -29.34 -10.48
CA VAL A 313 -8.11 -30.27 -9.58
C VAL A 313 -7.06 -30.79 -8.60
N THR A 314 -7.27 -30.50 -7.31
CA THR A 314 -6.71 -31.17 -6.12
C THR A 314 -5.20 -31.14 -5.90
N ALA A 315 -4.79 -30.50 -4.79
CA ALA A 315 -3.80 -31.08 -3.89
C ALA A 315 -4.45 -31.19 -2.50
N GLY A 316 -4.69 -32.43 -2.08
CA GLY A 316 -5.63 -32.79 -1.03
C GLY A 316 -5.38 -32.20 0.36
N THR A 317 -6.49 -31.99 1.06
CA THR A 317 -6.61 -31.68 2.48
C THR A 317 -6.14 -32.80 3.43
N ALA A 318 -5.33 -33.76 2.97
CA ALA A 318 -4.90 -34.90 3.79
C ALA A 318 -3.51 -34.77 4.42
N THR A 319 -2.57 -33.96 3.90
CA THR A 319 -1.15 -34.12 4.29
C THR A 319 -0.55 -33.03 5.19
N VAL A 320 -1.28 -31.99 5.59
CA VAL A 320 -0.74 -30.96 6.51
C VAL A 320 -0.81 -31.44 7.97
N ARG A 321 -1.85 -32.19 8.35
CA ARG A 321 -2.04 -32.68 9.73
C ARG A 321 -1.08 -33.82 10.08
N GLU A 322 -0.80 -34.73 9.14
CA GLU A 322 0.19 -35.80 9.33
C GLU A 322 1.63 -35.27 9.38
N LYS A 323 1.98 -34.29 8.53
CA LYS A 323 3.31 -33.67 8.54
C LYS A 323 3.54 -32.80 9.78
N ALA A 324 2.51 -32.14 10.30
CA ALA A 324 2.59 -31.41 11.56
C ALA A 324 2.73 -32.35 12.78
N GLY A 325 2.02 -33.48 12.80
CA GLY A 325 2.16 -34.50 13.84
C GLY A 325 3.56 -35.10 13.91
N ALA A 326 4.13 -35.49 12.76
CA ALA A 326 5.47 -36.06 12.68
C ALA A 326 6.58 -35.07 13.12
N LEU A 327 6.38 -33.77 12.89
CA LEU A 327 7.33 -32.73 13.31
C LEU A 327 7.29 -32.49 14.82
N VAL A 328 6.10 -32.52 15.42
CA VAL A 328 5.91 -32.37 16.88
C VAL A 328 6.52 -33.55 17.64
N ASP A 329 6.36 -34.78 17.13
CA ASP A 329 6.93 -35.97 17.78
C ASP A 329 8.46 -36.02 17.67
N LYS A 330 9.02 -35.54 16.55
CA LYS A 330 10.47 -35.40 16.36
C LYS A 330 11.08 -34.37 17.32
N VAL A 331 10.42 -33.25 17.55
CA VAL A 331 10.86 -32.22 18.52
C VAL A 331 10.79 -32.75 19.96
N LYS A 332 9.72 -33.49 20.33
CA LYS A 332 9.59 -34.10 21.67
C LYS A 332 10.67 -35.15 21.95
N SER A 333 11.10 -35.91 20.93
CA SER A 333 12.17 -36.92 21.09
C SER A 333 13.56 -36.30 21.29
N THR A 334 13.78 -35.08 20.82
CA THR A 334 15.06 -34.38 20.89
C THR A 334 15.25 -33.66 22.24
N LEU A 335 14.16 -33.35 22.94
CA LEU A 335 14.15 -32.65 24.23
C LEU A 335 14.18 -33.58 25.46
N LYS A 336 14.28 -34.91 25.26
CA LYS A 336 14.38 -35.92 26.33
C LYS A 336 15.75 -36.62 26.41
N ARG A 337 16.80 -36.00 25.88
CA ARG A 337 18.20 -36.40 26.11
C ARG A 337 18.96 -35.29 26.78
#